data_AF-A0ABD2YNR7-F1
#
_entry.id   AF-A0ABD2YNR7-F1
#
_cell.length_a   1.000
_cell.length_b   1.000
_cell.length_c   1.000
_cell.angle_alpha   90.00
_cell.angle_beta   90.00
_cell.angle_gamma   90.00
#
_symmetry.space_group_name_H-M   'P 1'
#
loop_
_entity.id
_entity.type
_entity.pdbx_description
1 polymer ?
#
loop_
_entity_poly.entity_id
_entity_poly.type
_entity_poly.pdbx_seq_one_letter_code
_entity_poly.pdbx_strand_id
1 'polypeptide(L)'
;MKGGGFPKLVLWLEKLDLLEWTDTDCDGNCFPCLEKLLLIGGSLKPEIVPPCLVSIPTLEMIKVKTRKENESLVSLVRRIEEEQQSYGNENLKILIDYY
;
A
#
# COMPACT_ATOMS: atom_id res chain seq x y z
N MET A 1 -23.36 10.57 -7.27
CA MET A 1 -24.19 9.70 -6.40
C MET A 1 -23.37 9.34 -5.17
N LYS A 2 -23.86 9.64 -3.96
CA LYS A 2 -23.23 9.19 -2.71
C LYS A 2 -23.72 7.77 -2.42
N GLY A 3 -23.04 6.78 -2.97
CA GLY A 3 -23.27 5.37 -2.64
C GLY A 3 -22.80 5.10 -1.21
N GLY A 4 -23.54 4.27 -0.48
CA GLY A 4 -23.21 3.84 0.88
C GLY A 4 -21.97 2.94 0.91
N GLY A 5 -20.79 3.53 0.73
CA GLY A 5 -19.49 2.89 0.91
C GLY A 5 -18.84 3.31 2.23
N PHE A 6 -17.78 2.60 2.63
CA PHE A 6 -16.95 2.98 3.77
C PHE A 6 -16.27 4.33 3.46
N PRO A 7 -16.64 5.43 4.14
CA PRO A 7 -16.11 6.75 3.82
C PRO A 7 -14.62 6.88 4.14
N LYS A 8 -14.11 5.96 4.97
CA LYS A 8 -12.71 5.83 5.35
C LYS A 8 -12.38 4.35 5.38
N LEU A 9 -11.40 3.91 4.60
CA LEU A 9 -10.95 2.52 4.56
C LEU A 9 -9.51 2.44 5.10
N VAL A 10 -9.26 1.43 5.93
CA VAL A 10 -7.93 1.07 6.42
C VAL A 10 -7.69 -0.39 6.06
N LEU A 11 -6.61 -0.67 5.34
CA LEU A 11 -6.21 -2.03 4.98
C LEU A 11 -5.06 -2.46 5.88
N TRP A 12 -5.24 -3.57 6.60
CA TRP A 12 -4.22 -4.18 7.44
C TRP A 12 -3.89 -5.57 6.90
N LEU A 13 -2.64 -5.76 6.50
CA LEU A 13 -2.06 -7.04 6.11
C LEU A 13 -0.96 -7.44 7.12
N GLU A 14 -1.08 -8.64 7.70
CA GLU A 14 -0.12 -9.15 8.68
C GLU A 14 0.34 -10.56 8.34
N LYS A 15 1.64 -10.82 8.48
CA LYS A 15 2.29 -12.12 8.34
C LYS A 15 1.94 -12.83 7.02
N LEU A 16 1.85 -12.05 5.95
CA LEU A 16 1.58 -12.58 4.62
C LEU A 16 2.90 -12.84 3.89
N ASP A 17 3.04 -14.05 3.36
CA ASP A 17 4.08 -14.37 2.37
C ASP A 17 3.47 -14.21 0.97
N LEU A 18 3.29 -12.95 0.55
CA LEU A 18 2.78 -12.62 -0.78
C LEU A 18 3.94 -12.58 -1.78
N LEU A 19 3.90 -13.54 -2.70
CA LEU A 19 4.75 -13.56 -3.89
C LEU A 19 4.30 -12.51 -4.92
N GLU A 20 2.99 -12.32 -5.06
CA GLU A 20 2.40 -11.44 -6.04
C GLU A 20 1.31 -10.59 -5.39
N TRP A 21 1.23 -9.33 -5.81
CA TRP A 21 0.13 -8.43 -5.48
C TRP A 21 -0.25 -7.72 -6.78
N THR A 22 -1.29 -8.24 -7.43
CA THR A 22 -1.82 -7.73 -8.69
C THR A 22 -3.32 -7.51 -8.59
N ASP A 23 -3.84 -6.63 -9.44
CA ASP A 23 -5.28 -6.39 -9.56
C ASP A 23 -5.83 -7.36 -10.60
N THR A 24 -6.79 -8.20 -10.23
CA THR A 24 -7.38 -9.16 -11.17
C THR A 24 -8.51 -8.56 -11.98
N ASP A 25 -9.36 -7.70 -11.38
CA ASP A 25 -10.65 -7.28 -11.96
C ASP A 25 -11.04 -5.83 -11.69
N CYS A 26 -10.15 -5.02 -11.13
CA CYS A 26 -10.43 -3.61 -10.85
C CYS A 26 -9.51 -2.75 -11.69
N ASP A 27 -10.09 -1.89 -12.53
CA ASP A 27 -9.43 -0.93 -13.44
C ASP A 27 -8.60 0.14 -12.67
N GLY A 28 -7.66 -0.29 -11.83
CA GLY A 28 -6.84 0.55 -10.95
C GLY A 28 -7.57 1.18 -9.76
N ASN A 29 -8.86 0.89 -9.54
CA ASN A 29 -9.66 1.55 -8.49
C ASN A 29 -10.35 0.56 -7.53
N CYS A 30 -9.63 -0.47 -7.07
CA CYS A 30 -10.17 -1.44 -6.11
C CYS A 30 -10.50 -0.80 -4.74
N PHE A 31 -9.80 0.30 -4.39
CA PHE A 31 -9.88 0.91 -3.06
C PHE A 31 -9.98 2.46 -3.12
N PRO A 32 -11.09 3.02 -3.64
CA PRO A 32 -11.22 4.48 -3.86
C PRO A 32 -11.12 5.34 -2.58
N CYS A 33 -11.34 4.74 -1.40
CA CYS A 33 -11.36 5.44 -0.12
C CYS A 33 -10.30 4.94 0.87
N LEU A 34 -9.24 4.26 0.38
CA LEU A 34 -8.16 3.78 1.24
C LEU A 34 -7.33 4.94 1.76
N GLU A 35 -7.39 5.18 3.07
CA GLU A 35 -6.61 6.23 3.73
C GLU A 35 -5.29 5.69 4.31
N LYS A 36 -5.29 4.43 4.78
CA LYS A 36 -4.15 3.86 5.47
C LYS A 36 -3.89 2.42 5.06
N LEU A 37 -2.63 2.11 4.79
CA LEU A 37 -2.14 0.76 4.57
C LEU A 37 -1.20 0.38 5.72
N LEU A 38 -1.51 -0.71 6.42
CA LEU A 38 -0.65 -1.28 7.46
C LEU A 38 -0.09 -2.62 7.01
N LEU A 39 1.23 -2.74 6.97
CA LEU A 39 1.96 -3.95 6.60
C LEU A 39 2.78 -4.42 7.80
N ILE A 40 2.48 -5.60 8.35
CA ILE A 40 3.15 -6.11 9.55
C ILE A 40 3.77 -7.48 9.27
N GLY A 41 5.10 -7.56 9.29
CA GLY A 41 5.84 -8.80 9.07
C GLY A 41 5.56 -9.44 7.70
N GLY A 42 5.85 -10.74 7.59
CA GLY A 42 5.75 -11.49 6.33
C GLY A 42 6.84 -11.15 5.32
N SER A 43 6.90 -11.90 4.23
CA SER A 43 7.74 -11.58 3.07
C SER A 43 6.85 -11.07 1.94
N LEU A 44 6.85 -9.75 1.70
CA LEU A 44 6.35 -9.20 0.45
C LEU A 44 7.54 -9.11 -0.50
N LYS A 45 7.50 -9.89 -1.58
CA LYS A 45 8.42 -9.76 -2.72
C LYS A 45 7.71 -9.49 -4.04
N PRO A 46 6.58 -8.76 -4.09
CA PRO A 46 5.98 -8.47 -5.38
C PRO A 46 6.97 -7.62 -6.18
N GLU A 47 7.38 -8.16 -7.32
CA GLU A 47 8.25 -7.47 -8.29
C GLU A 47 7.53 -6.25 -8.89
N ILE A 48 6.21 -6.18 -8.75
CA ILE A 48 5.34 -5.17 -9.33
C ILE A 48 4.56 -4.48 -8.22
N VAL A 49 4.49 -3.14 -8.28
CA VAL A 49 3.58 -2.37 -7.44
C VAL A 49 2.16 -2.61 -7.98
N PRO A 50 1.20 -3.06 -7.16
CA PRO A 50 -0.18 -3.24 -7.64
C PRO A 50 -0.72 -1.91 -8.18
N PRO A 51 -1.26 -1.87 -9.41
CA PRO A 51 -1.78 -0.64 -10.02
C PRO A 51 -2.78 0.09 -9.14
N CYS A 52 -3.57 -0.65 -8.36
CA CYS A 52 -4.54 -0.09 -7.44
C CYS A 52 -3.91 0.75 -6.34
N LEU A 53 -2.62 0.58 -6.01
CA LEU A 53 -1.90 1.40 -5.03
C LEU A 53 -1.10 2.54 -5.67
N VAL A 54 -0.98 2.59 -7.00
CA VAL A 54 -0.25 3.65 -7.71
C VAL A 54 -1.04 4.95 -7.70
N SER A 55 -2.35 4.88 -7.96
CA SER A 55 -3.21 6.04 -8.22
C SER A 55 -4.33 6.22 -7.20
N ILE A 56 -4.06 5.93 -5.91
CA ILE A 56 -5.02 6.23 -4.82
C ILE A 56 -4.74 7.63 -4.26
N PRO A 57 -5.49 8.67 -4.64
CA PRO A 57 -5.29 10.01 -4.11
C PRO A 57 -5.70 10.14 -2.63
N THR A 58 -6.48 9.19 -2.11
CA THR A 58 -6.94 9.18 -0.73
C THR A 58 -5.95 8.55 0.24
N LEU A 59 -4.87 7.92 -0.26
CA LEU A 59 -3.89 7.25 0.59
C LEU A 59 -3.01 8.28 1.31
N GLU A 60 -3.19 8.40 2.62
CA GLU A 60 -2.48 9.38 3.45
C GLU A 60 -1.27 8.77 4.17
N MET A 61 -1.30 7.46 4.44
CA MET A 61 -0.27 6.81 5.24
C MET A 61 -0.04 5.34 4.89
N ILE A 62 1.23 4.96 4.79
CA ILE A 62 1.67 3.56 4.83
C ILE A 62 2.48 3.36 6.11
N LYS A 63 2.04 2.43 6.95
CA LYS A 63 2.77 2.01 8.14
C LYS A 63 3.30 0.60 7.94
N VAL A 64 4.60 0.44 8.09
CA VAL A 64 5.31 -0.83 7.98
C VAL A 64 5.86 -1.18 9.35
N LYS A 65 5.61 -2.40 9.80
CA LYS A 65 6.29 -2.98 10.96
C LYS A 65 7.00 -4.24 10.49
N THR A 66 8.34 -4.26 10.52
CA THR A 66 9.11 -5.34 9.88
C THR A 66 10.42 -5.66 10.60
N ARG A 67 10.97 -6.84 10.32
CA ARG A 67 12.34 -7.18 10.75
C ARG A 67 13.36 -6.40 9.93
N LYS A 68 14.52 -6.10 10.52
CA LYS A 68 15.58 -5.33 9.84
C LYS A 68 16.07 -5.99 8.55
N GLU A 69 16.06 -7.32 8.47
CA GLU A 69 16.54 -8.07 7.30
C GLU A 69 15.53 -8.11 6.15
N ASN A 70 14.31 -7.59 6.34
CA ASN A 70 13.24 -7.65 5.35
C ASN A 70 13.27 -6.43 4.42
N GLU A 71 14.35 -6.33 3.65
CA GLU A 71 14.59 -5.23 2.71
C GLU A 71 13.53 -5.19 1.58
N SER A 72 12.96 -6.34 1.20
CA SER A 72 11.98 -6.41 0.11
C SER A 72 10.67 -5.70 0.43
N LEU A 73 10.21 -5.79 1.68
CA LEU A 73 9.02 -5.06 2.12
C LEU A 73 9.27 -3.54 2.11
N VAL A 74 10.46 -3.12 2.55
CA VAL A 74 10.85 -1.71 2.56
C VAL A 74 10.97 -1.18 1.13
N SER A 75 11.60 -1.93 0.22
CA SER A 75 11.78 -1.51 -1.17
C SER A 75 10.44 -1.40 -1.92
N LEU A 76 9.51 -2.33 -1.70
CA LEU A 76 8.16 -2.23 -2.25
C LEU A 76 7.47 -0.93 -1.82
N VAL A 77 7.53 -0.61 -0.53
CA VAL A 77 6.86 0.57 0.03
C VAL A 77 7.47 1.86 -0.51
N ARG A 78 8.80 1.89 -0.74
CA ARG A 78 9.46 3.02 -1.41
C ARG A 78 9.03 3.18 -2.86
N ARG A 79 8.87 2.08 -3.60
CA ARG A 79 8.35 2.13 -4.97
C ARG A 79 6.90 2.64 -5.00
N ILE A 80 6.06 2.20 -4.06
CA ILE A 80 4.69 2.74 -3.92
C ILE A 80 4.72 4.25 -3.66
N GLU A 81 5.63 4.72 -2.80
CA GLU A 81 5.80 6.15 -2.51
C GLU A 81 6.21 6.95 -3.75
N GLU A 82 7.19 6.48 -4.52
CA GLU A 82 7.63 7.12 -5.76
C GLU A 82 6.50 7.20 -6.81
N GLU A 83 5.77 6.10 -7.00
CA GLU A 83 4.63 6.04 -7.92
C GLU A 83 3.52 7.01 -7.47
N GLN A 84 3.14 7.00 -6.19
CA GLN A 84 2.14 7.93 -5.64
C GLN A 84 2.53 9.40 -5.81
N GLN A 85 3.80 9.74 -5.58
CA GLN A 85 4.31 11.09 -5.81
C GLN A 85 4.23 11.48 -7.29
N SER A 86 4.58 10.57 -8.21
CA SER A 86 4.48 10.81 -9.65
C SER A 86 3.04 11.06 -10.13
N TYR A 87 2.05 10.49 -9.42
CA TYR A 87 0.61 10.71 -9.64
C TYR A 87 0.02 11.89 -8.84
N GLY A 88 0.86 12.66 -8.13
CA GLY A 88 0.47 13.90 -7.44
C GLY A 88 0.11 13.74 -5.95
N ASN A 89 0.33 12.58 -5.34
CA ASN A 89 0.16 12.36 -3.91
C ASN A 89 1.46 12.62 -3.13
N GLU A 90 1.91 13.87 -3.15
CA GLU A 90 3.18 14.31 -2.53
C GLU A 90 3.16 14.26 -0.99
N ASN A 91 1.97 14.19 -0.37
CA ASN A 91 1.80 14.24 1.08
C ASN A 91 1.74 12.86 1.75
N LEU A 92 1.94 11.78 0.99
CA LEU A 92 1.93 10.42 1.51
C LEU A 92 2.97 10.25 2.63
N LYS A 93 2.52 9.76 3.80
CA LYS A 93 3.40 9.53 4.95
C LYS A 93 3.82 8.07 5.03
N ILE A 94 5.12 7.82 5.02
CA ILE A 94 5.68 6.48 5.24
C ILE A 94 6.25 6.39 6.66
N LEU A 95 5.79 5.39 7.43
CA LEU A 95 6.30 5.10 8.77
C LEU A 95 6.81 3.66 8.83
N ILE A 96 8.12 3.49 9.00
CA ILE A 96 8.75 2.17 9.12
C ILE A 96 9.21 1.97 10.56
N ASP A 97 8.68 0.92 11.20
CA ASP A 97 9.00 0.49 12.55
C ASP A 97 9.71 -0.89 12.50
N TYR A 98 10.85 -1.00 13.14
CA TYR A 98 11.66 -2.22 13.15
C TYR A 98 11.53 -2.95 14.48
N TYR A 99 11.37 -4.27 14.43
CA TYR A 99 11.30 -5.13 15.62
C TYR A 99 12.24 -6.34 15.54
#